data_AF-A0A8F5BRW4-F1
#
_entry.id   AF-A0A8F5BRW4-F1
#
_cell.length_a   1.000
_cell.length_b   1.000
_cell.length_c   1.000
_cell.angle_alpha   90.00
_cell.angle_beta   90.00
_cell.angle_gamma   90.00
#
_symmetry.space_group_name_H-M   'P 1'
#
loop_
_entity.id
_entity.type
_entity.pdbx_description
1 polymer ?
#
loop_
_entity_poly.entity_id
_entity_poly.type
_entity_poly.pdbx_seq_one_letter_code
_entity_poly.pdbx_strand_id
1 'polypeptide(L)'
;MDLEKFLDEYYSTEDENERIELIAVIAKALKYDIVTILNNIDDVKVKDVITDPKRKIIFIKFYFTHQYLAAKDFIIAIKFSTQKSKPIVPAQIEKYINKIKGWIADKLYRKQYPYDLTYIIIGPKFTKGVSTMRRMIEDGKYFYTATPDKIIEVIENLIEYFKARITAFAEKLAETKKQLESRGIQGRFDQGIEAIKQLLKVAHKLKGIITKIRQLTERDYYEIAAKLIEDESYLDDLDLFLR
;
A
#
# COMPACT_ATOMS: atom_id res chain seq x y z
N MET A 1 7.03 -0.48 -17.79
CA MET A 1 8.26 -1.06 -17.22
C MET A 1 7.84 -2.33 -16.54
N ASP A 2 8.48 -3.45 -16.86
CA ASP A 2 8.06 -4.76 -16.38
C ASP A 2 8.84 -5.13 -15.12
N LEU A 3 8.16 -5.15 -13.98
CA LEU A 3 8.76 -5.46 -12.69
C LEU A 3 9.23 -6.92 -12.61
N GLU A 4 8.54 -7.85 -13.26
CA GLU A 4 8.91 -9.28 -13.29
C GLU A 4 10.28 -9.45 -13.96
N LYS A 5 10.43 -8.87 -15.15
CA LYS A 5 11.70 -8.89 -15.89
C LYS A 5 12.89 -8.38 -15.06
N PHE A 6 12.72 -7.28 -14.32
CA PHE A 6 13.81 -6.72 -13.50
C PHE A 6 14.11 -7.54 -12.24
N LEU A 7 13.12 -8.27 -11.73
CA LEU A 7 13.33 -9.24 -10.65
C LEU A 7 14.09 -10.46 -11.19
N ASP A 8 13.72 -10.98 -12.35
CA ASP A 8 14.44 -12.09 -13.02
C ASP A 8 15.89 -11.72 -13.29
N GLU A 9 16.14 -10.53 -13.84
CA GLU A 9 17.48 -10.00 -14.07
C GLU A 9 18.30 -9.89 -12.77
N TYR A 10 17.65 -9.45 -11.69
CA TYR A 10 18.27 -9.37 -10.37
C TYR A 10 18.69 -10.74 -9.83
N TYR A 11 17.85 -11.77 -10.06
CA TYR A 11 18.15 -13.14 -9.65
C TYR A 11 19.22 -13.78 -10.53
N SER A 12 19.23 -13.49 -11.83
CA SER A 12 20.17 -14.10 -12.79
C SER A 12 21.55 -13.47 -12.76
N THR A 13 21.70 -12.19 -12.38
CA THR A 13 23.03 -11.55 -12.40
C THR A 13 23.90 -12.03 -11.25
N GLU A 14 25.14 -12.41 -11.54
CA GLU A 14 26.14 -12.84 -10.55
C GLU A 14 26.96 -11.66 -10.00
N ASP A 15 26.98 -10.52 -10.70
CA ASP A 15 27.70 -9.32 -10.29
C ASP A 15 26.94 -8.57 -9.17
N GLU A 16 27.55 -8.48 -7.99
CA GLU A 16 26.93 -7.81 -6.84
C GLU A 16 26.70 -6.30 -7.06
N ASN A 17 27.55 -5.63 -7.84
CA ASN A 17 27.38 -4.22 -8.16
C ASN A 17 26.19 -4.00 -9.09
N GLU A 18 26.08 -4.80 -10.14
CA GLU A 18 24.96 -4.74 -11.09
C GLU A 18 23.65 -5.08 -10.39
N ARG A 19 23.65 -6.13 -9.56
CA ARG A 19 22.52 -6.52 -8.72
C ARG A 19 22.04 -5.37 -7.83
N ILE A 20 22.96 -4.62 -7.23
CA ILE A 20 22.62 -3.47 -6.38
C ILE A 20 22.07 -2.29 -7.20
N GLU A 21 22.51 -2.10 -8.43
CA GLU A 21 22.01 -1.04 -9.31
C GLU A 21 20.57 -1.30 -9.78
N LEU A 22 20.22 -2.58 -10.00
CA LEU A 22 18.87 -3.02 -10.32
C LEU A 22 17.83 -2.65 -9.25
N ILE A 23 18.23 -2.46 -7.99
CA ILE A 23 17.32 -2.02 -6.90
C ILE A 23 16.63 -0.69 -7.25
N ALA A 24 17.35 0.25 -7.86
CA ALA A 24 16.78 1.54 -8.26
C ALA A 24 15.79 1.38 -9.42
N VAL A 25 16.03 0.41 -10.31
CA VAL A 25 15.17 0.09 -11.45
C VAL A 25 13.89 -0.61 -10.96
N ILE A 26 14.02 -1.58 -10.07
CA ILE A 26 12.90 -2.28 -9.40
C ILE A 26 12.00 -1.28 -8.66
N ALA A 27 12.58 -0.34 -7.90
CA ALA A 27 11.80 0.68 -7.21
C ALA A 27 10.99 1.57 -8.18
N LYS A 28 11.57 1.89 -9.34
CA LYS A 28 10.87 2.64 -10.39
C LYS A 28 9.79 1.79 -11.07
N ALA A 29 10.05 0.52 -11.35
CA ALA A 29 9.07 -0.40 -11.92
C ALA A 29 7.85 -0.55 -10.99
N LEU A 30 8.09 -0.83 -9.70
CA LEU A 30 7.04 -0.90 -8.68
C LEU A 30 6.20 0.38 -8.62
N LYS A 31 6.82 1.56 -8.70
CA LYS A 31 6.09 2.83 -8.81
C LYS A 31 5.15 2.84 -10.01
N TYR A 32 5.63 2.44 -11.19
CA TYR A 32 4.80 2.44 -12.39
C TYR A 32 3.62 1.49 -12.28
N ASP A 33 3.82 0.29 -11.72
CA ASP A 33 2.72 -0.67 -11.53
C ASP A 33 1.66 -0.13 -10.56
N ILE A 34 2.09 0.41 -9.42
CA ILE A 34 1.18 1.03 -8.44
C ILE A 34 0.40 2.18 -9.07
N VAL A 35 1.08 3.12 -9.75
CA VAL A 35 0.42 4.27 -10.40
C VAL A 35 -0.56 3.82 -11.47
N THR A 36 -0.19 2.81 -12.27
CA THR A 36 -1.06 2.26 -13.32
C THR A 36 -2.34 1.68 -12.72
N ILE A 37 -2.21 0.90 -11.64
CA ILE A 37 -3.36 0.36 -10.92
C ILE A 37 -4.26 1.45 -10.36
N LEU A 38 -3.67 2.45 -9.71
CA LEU A 38 -4.44 3.55 -9.11
C LEU A 38 -5.17 4.37 -10.18
N ASN A 39 -4.58 4.58 -11.35
CA ASN A 39 -5.24 5.29 -12.47
C ASN A 39 -6.35 4.48 -13.14
N ASN A 40 -6.37 3.15 -12.98
CA ASN A 40 -7.39 2.26 -13.55
C ASN A 40 -8.56 2.00 -12.60
N ILE A 41 -8.67 2.79 -11.52
CA ILE A 41 -9.79 2.74 -10.58
C ILE A 41 -10.53 4.07 -10.71
N ASP A 42 -11.78 4.02 -11.18
CA ASP A 42 -12.55 5.20 -11.58
C ASP A 42 -12.64 6.27 -10.48
N ASP A 43 -12.80 5.82 -9.23
CA ASP A 43 -12.97 6.67 -8.05
C ASP A 43 -11.66 7.00 -7.32
N VAL A 44 -10.51 6.77 -7.96
CA VAL A 44 -9.19 7.14 -7.44
C VAL A 44 -8.55 8.17 -8.36
N LYS A 45 -7.94 9.19 -7.76
CA LYS A 45 -7.15 10.20 -8.46
C LYS A 45 -5.73 10.24 -7.92
N VAL A 46 -4.77 9.94 -8.79
CA VAL A 46 -3.36 10.18 -8.51
C VAL A 46 -3.08 11.67 -8.65
N LYS A 47 -2.65 12.31 -7.56
CA LYS A 47 -2.46 13.76 -7.49
C LYS A 47 -1.03 14.17 -7.79
N ASP A 48 -0.05 13.51 -7.15
CA ASP A 48 1.37 13.83 -7.30
C ASP A 48 2.19 12.55 -7.36
N VAL A 49 3.13 12.48 -8.31
CA VAL A 49 4.15 11.42 -8.38
C VAL A 49 5.52 12.05 -8.48
N ILE A 50 6.29 12.02 -7.39
CA ILE A 50 7.58 12.71 -7.31
C ILE A 50 8.69 11.67 -7.17
N THR A 51 9.68 11.72 -8.05
CA THR A 51 10.92 10.93 -7.92
C THR A 51 12.08 11.88 -7.62
N ASP A 52 12.79 11.65 -6.51
CA ASP A 52 14.02 12.36 -6.14
C ASP A 52 15.19 11.35 -6.19
N PRO A 53 15.94 11.31 -7.31
CA PRO A 53 17.07 10.39 -7.47
C PRO A 53 18.20 10.65 -6.49
N LYS A 54 18.46 11.93 -6.16
CA LYS A 54 19.55 12.32 -5.24
C LYS A 54 19.31 11.74 -3.85
N ARG A 55 18.06 11.80 -3.37
CA ARG A 55 17.66 11.24 -2.07
C ARG A 55 17.18 9.80 -2.17
N LYS A 56 17.13 9.23 -3.38
CA LYS A 56 16.68 7.87 -3.68
C LYS A 56 15.31 7.59 -3.07
N ILE A 57 14.34 8.42 -3.41
CA ILE A 57 12.97 8.32 -2.91
C ILE A 57 11.95 8.61 -4.00
N ILE A 58 10.82 7.92 -3.92
CA ILE A 58 9.65 8.08 -4.78
C ILE A 58 8.44 8.32 -3.88
N PHE A 59 7.59 9.26 -4.25
CA PHE A 59 6.32 9.54 -3.60
C PHE A 59 5.19 9.39 -4.58
N ILE A 60 4.14 8.69 -4.16
CA ILE A 60 2.90 8.53 -4.88
C ILE A 60 1.81 9.03 -3.95
N LYS A 61 1.15 10.12 -4.33
CA LYS A 61 0.03 10.71 -3.60
C LYS A 61 -1.23 10.49 -4.42
N PHE A 62 -2.26 9.96 -3.78
CA PHE A 62 -3.57 9.77 -4.39
C PHE A 62 -4.68 9.98 -3.35
N TYR A 63 -5.89 10.13 -3.83
CA TYR A 63 -7.09 10.26 -3.00
C TYR A 63 -8.27 9.61 -3.71
N PHE A 64 -9.30 9.28 -2.95
CA PHE A 64 -10.55 8.79 -3.51
C PHE A 64 -11.48 9.97 -3.80
N THR A 65 -12.20 9.94 -4.92
CA THR A 65 -13.23 10.95 -5.25
C THR A 65 -14.52 10.71 -4.48
N HIS A 66 -14.73 9.48 -4.00
CA HIS A 66 -15.90 9.13 -3.20
C HIS A 66 -15.96 9.95 -1.91
N GLN A 67 -17.07 10.64 -1.65
CA GLN A 67 -17.21 11.66 -0.59
C GLN A 67 -16.79 11.21 0.82
N TYR A 68 -17.04 9.94 1.18
CA TYR A 68 -16.66 9.36 2.48
C TYR A 68 -15.15 9.14 2.65
N LEU A 69 -14.40 9.14 1.54
CA LEU A 69 -12.96 8.93 1.49
C LEU A 69 -12.19 10.16 1.00
N ALA A 70 -12.88 11.11 0.35
CA ALA A 70 -12.32 12.35 -0.20
C ALA A 70 -11.67 13.26 0.85
N ALA A 71 -12.03 13.09 2.11
CA ALA A 71 -11.47 13.83 3.24
C ALA A 71 -10.03 13.43 3.62
N LYS A 72 -9.42 12.44 2.93
CA LYS A 72 -8.10 11.92 3.30
C LYS A 72 -7.19 11.66 2.09
N ASP A 73 -5.96 12.14 2.17
CA ASP A 73 -4.92 11.80 1.20
C ASP A 73 -4.25 10.48 1.58
N PHE A 74 -3.89 9.66 0.59
CA PHE A 74 -3.08 8.46 0.75
C PHE A 74 -1.71 8.68 0.09
N ILE A 75 -0.65 8.36 0.83
CA ILE A 75 0.72 8.54 0.39
C ILE A 75 1.47 7.22 0.48
N ILE A 76 2.10 6.80 -0.62
CA ILE A 76 3.07 5.71 -0.66
C ILE A 76 4.45 6.32 -0.92
N ALA A 77 5.37 6.13 0.01
CA ALA A 77 6.75 6.61 -0.06
C ALA A 77 7.71 5.42 -0.22
N ILE A 78 8.33 5.28 -1.40
CA ILE A 78 9.30 4.23 -1.70
C ILE A 78 10.71 4.80 -1.58
N LYS A 79 11.41 4.48 -0.50
CA LYS A 79 12.84 4.72 -0.33
C LYS A 79 13.60 3.55 -0.93
N PHE A 80 14.65 3.81 -1.70
CA PHE A 80 15.58 2.77 -2.13
C PHE A 80 17.01 3.11 -1.70
N SER A 81 17.82 2.06 -1.55
CA SER A 81 19.24 2.15 -1.18
C SER A 81 20.05 1.25 -2.09
N THR A 82 21.19 1.77 -2.54
CA THR A 82 22.18 1.03 -3.33
C THR A 82 23.52 0.93 -2.57
N GLN A 83 23.43 0.86 -1.24
CA GLN A 83 24.60 0.77 -0.35
C GLN A 83 25.27 -0.60 -0.50
N LYS A 84 26.53 -0.62 -0.93
CA LYS A 84 27.25 -1.87 -1.26
C LYS A 84 27.88 -2.58 -0.06
N SER A 85 28.45 -1.82 0.87
CA SER A 85 29.40 -2.38 1.85
C SER A 85 28.79 -2.89 3.15
N LYS A 86 27.71 -2.28 3.65
CA LYS A 86 27.14 -2.61 4.96
C LYS A 86 25.63 -2.85 4.86
N PRO A 87 25.06 -3.78 5.64
CA PRO A 87 23.62 -3.90 5.77
C PRO A 87 23.02 -2.62 6.37
N ILE A 88 21.76 -2.35 6.03
CA ILE A 88 21.01 -1.23 6.58
C ILE A 88 20.60 -1.56 8.03
N VAL A 89 20.81 -0.63 8.94
CA VAL A 89 20.53 -0.77 10.39
C VAL A 89 19.28 0.01 10.83
N PRO A 90 18.67 -0.30 11.99
CA PRO A 90 17.46 0.38 12.48
C PRO A 90 17.57 1.92 12.54
N ALA A 91 18.69 2.45 13.05
CA ALA A 91 18.90 3.90 13.11
C ALA A 91 18.87 4.58 11.72
N GLN A 92 19.27 3.88 10.65
CA GLN A 92 19.16 4.39 9.29
C GLN A 92 17.70 4.39 8.82
N ILE A 93 16.92 3.35 9.15
CA ILE A 93 15.48 3.27 8.86
C ILE A 93 14.72 4.42 9.53
N GLU A 94 14.92 4.62 10.83
CA GLU A 94 14.30 5.73 11.58
C GLU A 94 14.66 7.08 10.99
N LYS A 95 15.94 7.29 10.65
CA LYS A 95 16.40 8.52 9.98
C LYS A 95 15.73 8.71 8.63
N TYR A 96 15.52 7.66 7.84
CA TYR A 96 14.80 7.76 6.58
C TYR A 96 13.34 8.14 6.82
N ILE A 97 12.64 7.46 7.72
CA ILE A 97 11.25 7.74 8.06
C ILE A 97 11.09 9.20 8.53
N ASN A 98 11.93 9.66 9.45
CA ASN A 98 11.86 11.03 9.98
C ASN A 98 12.11 12.09 8.90
N LYS A 99 13.06 11.85 7.99
CA LYS A 99 13.30 12.73 6.84
C LYS A 99 12.10 12.78 5.90
N ILE A 100 11.45 11.64 5.67
CA ILE A 100 10.25 11.56 4.83
C ILE A 100 9.11 12.34 5.48
N LYS A 101 8.86 12.11 6.77
CA LYS A 101 7.84 12.85 7.55
C LYS A 101 8.07 14.35 7.47
N GLY A 102 9.30 14.81 7.72
CA GLY A 102 9.65 16.23 7.61
C GLY A 102 9.39 16.78 6.21
N TRP A 103 9.77 16.04 5.17
CA TRP A 103 9.55 16.48 3.79
C TRP A 103 8.07 16.53 3.40
N ILE A 104 7.27 15.56 3.83
CA ILE A 104 5.83 15.57 3.65
C ILE A 104 5.23 16.80 4.35
N ALA A 105 5.63 17.08 5.59
CA ALA A 105 5.19 18.26 6.32
C ALA A 105 5.57 19.57 5.58
N ASP A 106 6.83 19.70 5.15
CA ASP A 106 7.34 20.92 4.53
C ASP A 106 6.80 21.19 3.12
N LYS A 107 6.63 20.14 2.31
CA LYS A 107 6.32 20.27 0.87
C LYS A 107 4.87 19.98 0.52
N LEU A 108 4.22 19.03 1.18
CA LEU A 108 2.86 18.60 0.83
C LEU A 108 1.78 19.29 1.67
N TYR A 109 2.11 19.76 2.89
CA TYR A 109 1.11 20.22 3.85
C TYR A 109 1.45 21.60 4.45
N ARG A 110 1.27 22.66 3.65
CA ARG A 110 1.07 24.02 4.20
C ARG A 110 -0.24 24.16 5.00
N LYS A 111 -1.11 23.14 5.04
CA LYS A 111 -2.36 23.08 5.82
C LYS A 111 -2.49 21.71 6.48
N GLN A 112 -2.86 21.67 7.76
CA GLN A 112 -3.06 20.46 8.57
C GLN A 112 -4.20 19.59 8.01
N TYR A 113 -3.90 18.73 7.03
CA TYR A 113 -4.88 17.82 6.42
C TYR A 113 -4.57 16.37 6.83
N PRO A 114 -5.59 15.55 7.17
CA PRO A 114 -5.37 14.16 7.55
C PRO A 114 -4.89 13.33 6.35
N TYR A 115 -3.90 12.46 6.58
CA TYR A 115 -3.38 11.57 5.55
C TYR A 115 -3.00 10.19 6.11
N ASP A 116 -3.07 9.20 5.24
CA ASP A 116 -2.53 7.85 5.44
C ASP A 116 -1.18 7.77 4.73
N LEU A 117 -0.19 7.14 5.37
CA LEU A 117 1.17 7.10 4.86
C LEU A 117 1.78 5.71 5.01
N THR A 118 2.23 5.18 3.89
CA THR A 118 2.96 3.92 3.83
C THR A 118 4.38 4.14 3.33
N TYR A 119 5.38 3.64 4.06
CA TYR A 119 6.79 3.66 3.70
C TYR A 119 7.22 2.27 3.20
N ILE A 120 7.93 2.23 2.08
CA ILE A 120 8.53 1.01 1.55
C ILE A 120 10.01 1.31 1.42
N ILE A 121 10.86 0.56 2.10
CA ILE A 121 12.32 0.75 2.08
C ILE A 121 12.94 -0.46 1.41
N ILE A 122 13.40 -0.27 0.18
CA ILE A 122 14.06 -1.30 -0.62
C ILE A 122 15.57 -1.16 -0.46
N GLY A 123 16.28 -2.23 -0.12
CA GLY A 123 17.73 -2.20 0.03
C GLY A 123 18.35 -3.57 -0.19
N PRO A 124 19.67 -3.65 -0.38
CA PRO A 124 20.32 -4.91 -0.75
C PRO A 124 20.38 -5.89 0.42
N LYS A 125 20.66 -5.40 1.64
CA LYS A 125 20.81 -6.21 2.85
C LYS A 125 20.35 -5.40 4.06
N PHE A 126 19.73 -6.06 5.05
CA PHE A 126 19.33 -5.47 6.33
C PHE A 126 19.93 -6.24 7.50
N THR A 127 20.15 -5.58 8.64
CA THR A 127 20.49 -6.31 9.87
C THR A 127 19.26 -6.98 10.48
N LYS A 128 19.46 -8.03 11.29
CA LYS A 128 18.37 -8.72 12.00
C LYS A 128 17.50 -7.76 12.82
N GLY A 129 18.10 -6.74 13.44
CA GLY A 129 17.38 -5.71 14.20
C GLY A 129 16.33 -4.93 13.39
N VAL A 130 16.49 -4.83 12.06
CA VAL A 130 15.48 -4.21 11.19
C VAL A 130 14.23 -5.08 11.08
N SER A 131 14.39 -6.40 10.98
CA SER A 131 13.26 -7.34 10.89
C SER A 131 12.35 -7.33 12.13
N THR A 132 12.91 -6.94 13.28
CA THR A 132 12.21 -6.84 14.57
C THR A 132 11.66 -5.45 14.85
N MET A 133 11.90 -4.45 13.99
CA MET A 133 11.32 -3.12 14.19
C MET A 133 9.79 -3.23 14.15
N ARG A 134 9.13 -2.89 15.26
CA ARG A 134 7.68 -2.99 15.40
C ARG A 134 6.98 -2.16 14.32
N ARG A 135 6.02 -2.80 13.66
CA ARG A 135 5.10 -2.20 12.69
C ARG A 135 4.16 -1.27 13.45
N MET A 136 4.13 0.01 13.10
CA MET A 136 3.14 0.95 13.63
C MET A 136 1.82 0.76 12.87
N ILE A 137 1.08 -0.29 13.21
CA ILE A 137 -0.29 -0.52 12.70
C ILE A 137 -1.30 0.33 13.49
N GLU A 138 -0.87 1.49 13.97
CA GLU A 138 -1.70 2.40 14.76
C GLU A 138 -1.53 3.80 14.15
N ASP A 139 -2.65 4.50 13.93
CA ASP A 139 -2.72 5.86 13.39
C ASP A 139 -2.35 6.06 11.91
N GLY A 140 -2.52 5.05 11.05
CA GLY A 140 -2.48 5.22 9.59
C GLY A 140 -1.08 5.38 8.98
N LYS A 141 -0.02 5.02 9.72
CA LYS A 141 1.38 5.15 9.29
C LYS A 141 2.11 3.81 9.26
N TYR A 142 2.26 3.21 8.09
CA TYR A 142 2.84 1.86 7.95
C TYR A 142 4.22 1.87 7.32
N PHE A 143 5.14 1.00 7.72
CA PHE A 143 6.42 0.84 7.01
C PHE A 143 6.77 -0.62 6.72
N TYR A 144 7.46 -0.83 5.61
CA TYR A 144 7.99 -2.10 5.15
C TYR A 144 9.46 -1.96 4.78
N THR A 145 10.24 -3.00 5.04
CA THR A 145 11.61 -3.12 4.57
C THR A 145 11.73 -4.35 3.70
N ALA A 146 12.36 -4.21 2.55
CA ALA A 146 12.39 -5.26 1.54
C ALA A 146 13.75 -5.33 0.88
N THR A 147 14.26 -6.55 0.76
CA THR A 147 15.22 -6.86 -0.29
C THR A 147 14.45 -7.15 -1.59
N PRO A 148 15.08 -7.08 -2.76
CA PRO A 148 14.40 -7.40 -4.02
C PRO A 148 13.70 -8.76 -4.02
N ASP A 149 14.26 -9.75 -3.34
CA ASP A 149 13.66 -11.07 -3.14
C ASP A 149 12.38 -11.09 -2.30
N LYS A 150 12.13 -10.02 -1.55
CA LYS A 150 10.95 -9.84 -0.68
C LYS A 150 9.97 -8.80 -1.21
N ILE A 151 10.09 -8.38 -2.48
CA ILE A 151 9.17 -7.39 -3.06
C ILE A 151 7.74 -7.91 -3.11
N ILE A 152 7.55 -9.21 -3.32
CA ILE A 152 6.22 -9.84 -3.26
C ILE A 152 5.61 -9.68 -1.86
N GLU A 153 6.39 -9.95 -0.81
CA GLU A 153 5.99 -9.77 0.58
C GLU A 153 5.57 -8.32 0.86
N VAL A 154 6.21 -7.32 0.22
CA VAL A 154 5.78 -5.92 0.34
C VAL A 154 4.41 -5.70 -0.27
N ILE A 155 4.13 -6.26 -1.45
CA ILE A 155 2.85 -6.10 -2.13
C ILE A 155 1.74 -6.80 -1.34
N GLU A 156 1.99 -8.00 -0.83
CA GLU A 156 1.08 -8.71 0.07
C GLU A 156 0.79 -7.87 1.32
N ASN A 157 1.84 -7.35 1.95
CA ASN A 157 1.66 -6.52 3.12
C ASN A 157 0.93 -5.19 2.82
N LEU A 158 1.09 -4.61 1.62
CA LEU A 158 0.31 -3.45 1.18
C LEU A 158 -1.17 -3.79 1.05
N ILE A 159 -1.49 -4.98 0.52
CA ILE A 159 -2.86 -5.49 0.44
C ILE A 159 -3.43 -5.66 1.85
N GLU A 160 -2.68 -6.29 2.76
CA GLU A 160 -3.09 -6.44 4.16
C GLU A 160 -3.30 -5.10 4.86
N TYR A 161 -2.49 -4.09 4.55
CA TYR A 161 -2.72 -2.74 5.01
C TYR A 161 -4.08 -2.19 4.55
N PHE A 162 -4.39 -2.26 3.25
CA PHE A 162 -5.68 -1.80 2.76
C PHE A 162 -6.85 -2.59 3.35
N LYS A 163 -6.70 -3.91 3.53
CA LYS A 163 -7.69 -4.76 4.23
C LYS A 163 -7.94 -4.29 5.65
N ALA A 164 -6.90 -4.04 6.44
CA ALA A 164 -7.05 -3.52 7.80
C ALA A 164 -7.78 -2.16 7.83
N ARG A 165 -7.55 -1.30 6.83
CA ARG A 165 -8.27 -0.01 6.69
C ARG A 165 -9.74 -0.22 6.34
N ILE A 166 -10.05 -1.20 5.48
CA ILE A 166 -11.42 -1.59 5.13
C ILE A 166 -12.16 -2.07 6.38
N THR A 167 -11.57 -3.01 7.13
CA THR A 167 -12.16 -3.55 8.36
C THR A 167 -12.45 -2.44 9.37
N ALA A 168 -11.47 -1.59 9.68
CA ALA A 168 -11.66 -0.48 10.62
C ALA A 168 -12.75 0.52 10.17
N PHE A 169 -12.89 0.74 8.85
CA PHE A 169 -13.95 1.60 8.33
C PHE A 169 -15.33 0.93 8.45
N ALA A 170 -15.42 -0.36 8.14
CA ALA A 170 -16.65 -1.14 8.25
C ALA A 170 -17.14 -1.23 9.70
N GLU A 171 -16.25 -1.51 10.65
CA GLU A 171 -16.56 -1.54 12.08
C GLU A 171 -17.13 -0.19 12.56
N LYS A 172 -16.48 0.92 12.17
CA LYS A 172 -16.96 2.26 12.51
C LYS A 172 -18.32 2.59 11.87
N LEU A 173 -18.55 2.15 10.63
CA LEU A 173 -19.83 2.33 9.95
C LEU A 173 -20.94 1.56 10.67
N ALA A 174 -20.66 0.32 11.07
CA ALA A 174 -21.59 -0.54 11.81
C ALA A 174 -21.91 0.03 13.21
N GLU A 175 -20.91 0.55 13.92
CA GLU A 175 -21.11 1.22 15.21
C GLU A 175 -22.00 2.46 15.06
N THR A 176 -21.73 3.29 14.05
CA THR A 176 -22.51 4.49 13.74
C THR A 176 -23.97 4.12 13.41
N LYS A 177 -24.18 3.03 12.65
CA LYS A 177 -25.51 2.49 12.35
C LYS A 177 -26.27 2.13 13.60
N LYS A 178 -25.68 1.31 14.49
CA LYS A 178 -26.30 0.93 15.77
C LYS A 178 -26.64 2.14 16.64
N GLN A 179 -25.76 3.14 16.69
CA GLN A 179 -26.00 4.37 17.46
C GLN A 179 -27.20 5.17 16.91
N LEU A 180 -27.34 5.28 15.59
CA LEU A 180 -28.47 6.00 14.97
C LEU A 180 -29.79 5.24 15.11
N GLU A 181 -29.77 3.92 14.94
CA GLU A 181 -30.94 3.05 15.14
C GLU A 181 -31.43 3.11 16.60
N SER A 182 -30.52 3.12 17.58
CA SER A 182 -30.89 3.28 19.00
C SER A 182 -31.54 4.63 19.33
N ARG A 183 -31.38 5.62 18.44
CA ARG A 183 -32.01 6.95 18.53
C ARG A 183 -33.27 7.06 17.65
N GLY A 184 -33.71 5.97 17.02
CA GLY A 184 -34.85 5.96 16.10
C GLY A 184 -34.60 6.68 14.76
N ILE A 185 -33.33 6.94 14.42
CA ILE A 185 -32.96 7.65 13.18
C ILE A 185 -32.59 6.60 12.13
N GLN A 186 -33.36 6.57 11.04
CA GLN A 186 -33.04 5.71 9.91
C GLN A 186 -31.97 6.38 9.03
N GLY A 187 -30.72 5.92 9.16
CA GLY A 187 -29.61 6.39 8.33
C GLY A 187 -29.58 5.70 6.96
N ARG A 188 -29.15 6.42 5.91
CA ARG A 188 -28.80 5.82 4.61
C ARG A 188 -27.33 5.47 4.60
N PHE A 189 -27.01 4.17 4.56
CA PHE A 189 -25.63 3.66 4.64
C PHE A 189 -25.06 3.19 3.30
N ASP A 190 -25.85 3.24 2.22
CA ASP A 190 -25.46 2.78 0.87
C ASP A 190 -24.15 3.42 0.40
N GLN A 191 -23.97 4.70 0.70
CA GLN A 191 -22.75 5.44 0.38
C GLN A 191 -21.53 5.00 1.23
N GLY A 192 -21.76 4.55 2.47
CA GLY A 192 -20.71 3.97 3.30
C GLY A 192 -20.27 2.60 2.79
N ILE A 193 -21.23 1.79 2.30
CA ILE A 193 -20.95 0.50 1.65
C ILE A 193 -20.19 0.72 0.34
N GLU A 194 -20.58 1.72 -0.46
CA GLU A 194 -19.86 2.05 -1.69
C GLU A 194 -18.42 2.46 -1.40
N ALA A 195 -18.16 3.24 -0.35
CA ALA A 195 -16.79 3.57 0.08
C ALA A 195 -15.96 2.32 0.45
N ILE A 196 -16.57 1.32 1.11
CA ILE A 196 -15.92 0.03 1.40
C ILE A 196 -15.59 -0.70 0.08
N LYS A 197 -16.53 -0.75 -0.87
CA LYS A 197 -16.32 -1.33 -2.20
C LYS A 197 -15.11 -0.66 -2.88
N GLN A 198 -15.00 0.66 -2.83
CA GLN A 198 -13.89 1.39 -3.44
C GLN A 198 -12.52 1.05 -2.84
N LEU A 199 -12.42 0.94 -1.51
CA LEU A 199 -11.19 0.50 -0.85
C LEU A 199 -10.84 -0.95 -1.23
N LEU A 200 -11.84 -1.84 -1.33
CA LEU A 200 -11.66 -3.21 -1.78
C LEU A 200 -11.13 -3.28 -3.22
N LYS A 201 -11.58 -2.39 -4.12
CA LYS A 201 -11.05 -2.34 -5.50
C LYS A 201 -9.55 -2.11 -5.54
N VAL A 202 -9.04 -1.21 -4.69
CA VAL A 202 -7.59 -0.96 -4.58
C VAL A 202 -6.86 -2.21 -4.11
N ALA A 203 -7.32 -2.84 -3.02
CA ALA A 203 -6.72 -4.07 -2.50
C ALA A 203 -6.72 -5.20 -3.54
N HIS A 204 -7.83 -5.36 -4.27
CA HIS A 204 -7.96 -6.36 -5.32
C HIS A 204 -7.04 -6.07 -6.51
N LYS A 205 -7.02 -4.84 -7.05
CA LYS A 205 -6.17 -4.50 -8.20
C LYS A 205 -4.68 -4.58 -7.87
N LEU A 206 -4.27 -4.34 -6.62
CA LEU A 206 -2.89 -4.57 -6.16
C LEU A 206 -2.47 -6.04 -6.25
N LYS A 207 -3.39 -7.01 -6.12
CA LYS A 207 -3.14 -8.43 -6.42
C LYS A 207 -2.74 -8.65 -7.89
N GLY A 208 -3.21 -7.79 -8.78
CA GLY A 208 -2.78 -7.74 -10.18
C GLY A 208 -1.26 -7.55 -10.35
N ILE A 209 -0.59 -6.92 -9.38
CA ILE A 209 0.88 -6.85 -9.36
C ILE A 209 1.48 -8.20 -8.98
N ILE A 210 0.91 -8.89 -7.98
CA ILE A 210 1.39 -10.22 -7.54
C ILE A 210 1.26 -11.25 -8.66
N THR A 211 0.11 -11.29 -9.35
CA THR A 211 -0.12 -12.21 -10.48
C THR A 211 0.81 -11.96 -11.66
N LYS A 212 1.23 -10.70 -11.87
CA LYS A 212 2.30 -10.35 -12.81
C LYS A 212 3.70 -10.73 -12.32
N ILE A 213 3.90 -11.03 -11.04
CA ILE A 213 5.22 -11.32 -10.46
C ILE A 213 5.37 -12.82 -10.12
N ARG A 214 4.28 -13.56 -9.85
CA ARG A 214 4.24 -15.01 -9.62
C ARG A 214 2.87 -15.66 -9.87
N GLN A 215 2.89 -16.91 -10.32
CA GLN A 215 1.81 -17.90 -10.13
C GLN A 215 1.78 -18.36 -8.66
N LEU A 216 0.75 -17.98 -7.89
CA LEU A 216 0.46 -18.55 -6.56
C LEU A 216 -1.05 -18.79 -6.40
N THR A 217 -1.39 -19.89 -5.75
CA THR A 217 -2.61 -20.70 -5.91
C THR A 217 -3.87 -20.14 -5.22
N GLU A 218 -5.03 -20.45 -5.80
CA GLU A 218 -6.37 -19.85 -5.58
C GLU A 218 -6.97 -19.99 -4.16
N ARG A 219 -6.34 -20.73 -3.25
CA ARG A 219 -6.98 -21.21 -2.01
C ARG A 219 -7.11 -20.14 -0.90
N ASP A 220 -6.24 -19.14 -0.90
CA ASP A 220 -6.17 -18.14 0.19
C ASP A 220 -7.22 -17.01 0.07
N TYR A 221 -7.91 -16.90 -1.08
CA TYR A 221 -8.84 -15.79 -1.34
C TYR A 221 -10.28 -16.07 -0.88
N TYR A 222 -10.70 -17.34 -0.88
CA TYR A 222 -12.07 -17.73 -0.49
C TYR A 222 -12.31 -17.52 1.02
N GLU A 223 -11.31 -17.81 1.86
CA GLU A 223 -11.43 -17.65 3.31
C GLU A 223 -11.48 -16.18 3.77
N ILE A 224 -10.90 -15.27 2.98
CA ILE A 224 -10.87 -13.83 3.31
C ILE A 224 -12.15 -13.14 2.85
N ALA A 225 -12.70 -13.54 1.69
CA ALA A 225 -14.01 -13.07 1.23
C ALA A 225 -15.14 -13.56 2.15
N ALA A 226 -15.10 -14.83 2.58
CA ALA A 226 -16.12 -15.42 3.45
C ALA A 226 -16.12 -14.87 4.89
N LYS A 227 -14.97 -14.41 5.42
CA LYS A 227 -14.87 -13.85 6.78
C LYS A 227 -15.29 -12.38 6.91
N LEU A 228 -15.35 -11.64 5.79
CA LEU A 228 -15.64 -10.20 5.80
C LEU A 228 -17.13 -9.87 5.56
N ILE A 229 -17.95 -10.87 5.27
CA ILE A 229 -19.36 -10.69 4.91
C ILE A 229 -20.20 -11.64 5.77
N GLU A 230 -20.51 -11.23 7.00
CA GLU A 230 -21.57 -11.86 7.80
C GLU A 230 -22.97 -11.36 7.36
N ASP A 231 -23.16 -11.16 6.05
CA ASP A 231 -24.47 -10.84 5.45
C ASP A 231 -24.51 -11.38 4.02
N GLU A 232 -25.04 -12.60 3.85
CA GLU A 232 -25.09 -13.36 2.59
C GLU A 232 -25.69 -12.56 1.42
N SER A 233 -26.44 -11.49 1.69
CA SER A 233 -27.06 -10.62 0.69
C SER A 233 -26.09 -9.80 -0.19
N TYR A 234 -24.82 -9.64 0.22
CA TYR A 234 -23.81 -8.88 -0.54
C TYR A 234 -22.74 -9.74 -1.23
N LEU A 235 -22.77 -11.07 -1.03
CA LEU A 235 -21.86 -12.01 -1.69
C LEU A 235 -22.10 -12.06 -3.20
N ASP A 236 -23.37 -12.05 -3.63
CA ASP A 236 -23.74 -12.09 -5.06
C ASP A 236 -23.26 -10.83 -5.82
N ASP A 237 -23.32 -9.67 -5.16
CA ASP A 237 -22.83 -8.37 -5.68
C ASP A 237 -21.30 -8.35 -5.82
N LEU A 238 -20.59 -9.05 -4.93
CA LEU A 238 -19.14 -9.19 -4.94
C LEU A 238 -18.66 -10.23 -5.95
N ASP A 239 -19.40 -11.34 -6.10
CA ASP A 239 -19.14 -12.34 -7.15
C ASP A 239 -19.35 -11.76 -8.56
N LEU A 240 -20.32 -10.86 -8.74
CA LEU A 240 -20.49 -10.07 -9.96
C LEU A 240 -19.37 -9.04 -10.18
N PHE A 241 -18.81 -8.49 -9.09
CA PHE A 241 -17.72 -7.51 -9.15
C PHE A 241 -16.33 -8.13 -9.36
N LEU A 242 -16.13 -9.39 -8.93
CA LEU A 242 -14.86 -10.12 -8.99
C LEU A 242 -14.68 -10.96 -10.27
N ARG A 243 -15.73 -11.13 -11.08
CA ARG A 243 -15.68 -11.67 -12.45
C ARG A 243 -15.18 -10.62 -13.44
#